data_AF-A0A7K4GN64-F1
#
_entry.id   AF-A0A7K4GN64-F1
#
_cell.length_a   1.000
_cell.length_b   1.000
_cell.length_c   1.000
_cell.angle_alpha   90.00
_cell.angle_beta   90.00
_cell.angle_gamma   90.00
#
_symmetry.space_group_name_H-M   'P 1'
#
loop_
_entity.id
_entity.type
_entity.pdbx_description
1 polymer ?
#
loop_
_entity_poly.entity_id
_entity_poly.type
_entity_poly.pdbx_seq_one_letter_code
_entity_poly.pdbx_strand_id
1 'polypeptide(L)'
;MVRELTPNRWNWSQKDNKWVYIESKDNGELVYLYQINPPKEFTESIAKIKVLNDKLIACKDPEENAKIFREMMKISRRMQFMSKTY
;
A
#
# COMPACT_ATOMS: atom_id res chain seq x y z
N MET A 1 -0.96 5.15 -20.00
CA MET A 1 -0.96 3.67 -19.89
C MET A 1 -1.69 3.30 -18.61
N VAL A 2 -2.72 2.45 -18.70
CA VAL A 2 -3.39 1.92 -17.50
C VAL A 2 -2.41 0.96 -16.84
N ARG A 3 -2.15 1.12 -15.53
CA ARG A 3 -1.24 0.25 -14.80
C ARG A 3 -1.82 -1.16 -14.77
N GLU A 4 -1.05 -2.14 -15.22
CA GLU A 4 -1.45 -3.55 -15.15
C GLU A 4 -1.62 -3.98 -13.69
N LEU A 5 -2.74 -4.66 -13.40
CA LEU A 5 -3.01 -5.22 -12.08
C LEU A 5 -2.09 -6.42 -11.85
N THR A 6 -1.43 -6.46 -10.70
CA THR A 6 -0.47 -7.51 -10.40
C THR A 6 -1.10 -8.57 -9.47
N PRO A 7 -0.92 -9.86 -9.77
CA PRO A 7 -1.37 -10.95 -8.90
C PRO A 7 -0.76 -10.90 -7.49
N ASN A 8 -1.44 -11.55 -6.56
CA ASN A 8 -1.04 -11.78 -5.17
C ASN A 8 -0.80 -10.51 -4.34
N ARG A 9 -1.43 -9.39 -4.73
CA ARG A 9 -1.47 -8.16 -3.94
C ARG A 9 -2.74 -7.36 -4.19
N TRP A 10 -3.02 -6.43 -3.28
CA TRP A 10 -4.06 -5.42 -3.48
C TRP A 10 -3.62 -4.39 -4.53
N ASN A 11 -4.51 -4.15 -5.49
CA ASN A 11 -4.37 -3.13 -6.52
C ASN A 11 -5.53 -2.15 -6.41
N TRP A 12 -5.30 -0.89 -6.76
CA TRP A 12 -6.37 0.07 -6.99
C TRP A 12 -6.73 0.09 -8.47
N SER A 13 -7.94 -0.36 -8.82
CA SER A 13 -8.46 -0.24 -10.19
C SER A 13 -9.09 1.14 -10.37
N GLN A 14 -8.42 2.00 -11.15
CA GLN A 14 -8.96 3.30 -11.54
C GLN A 14 -10.22 3.15 -12.40
N LYS A 15 -10.30 2.11 -13.23
CA LYS A 15 -11.43 1.84 -14.11
C LYS A 15 -12.68 1.48 -13.32
N ASP A 16 -12.54 0.63 -12.31
CA ASP A 16 -13.67 0.12 -11.53
C ASP A 16 -13.92 0.93 -10.25
N ASN A 17 -13.04 1.89 -9.94
CA ASN A 17 -13.03 2.69 -8.72
C ASN A 17 -13.10 1.82 -7.45
N LYS A 18 -12.37 0.69 -7.47
CA LYS A 18 -12.40 -0.35 -6.44
C LYS A 18 -11.00 -0.92 -6.20
N TRP A 19 -10.82 -1.47 -5.01
CA TRP A 19 -9.68 -2.31 -4.70
C TRP A 19 -9.90 -3.71 -5.27
N VAL A 20 -8.86 -4.25 -5.92
CA VAL A 20 -8.88 -5.56 -6.57
C VAL A 20 -7.70 -6.39 -6.07
N TYR A 21 -7.99 -7.55 -5.51
CA TYR A 21 -6.99 -8.58 -5.23
C TYR A 21 -7.14 -9.69 -6.26
N ILE A 22 -6.04 -10.07 -6.89
CA ILE A 22 -6.00 -11.16 -7.87
C ILE A 22 -5.26 -12.31 -7.21
N GLU A 23 -5.97 -13.38 -6.90
CA GLU A 23 -5.39 -14.61 -6.35
C GLU A 23 -5.13 -15.59 -7.50
N SER A 24 -3.88 -16.01 -7.65
CA SER A 24 -3.52 -17.08 -8.60
C SER A 24 -3.52 -18.40 -7.84
N LYS A 25 -4.46 -19.28 -8.16
CA LYS A 25 -4.48 -20.64 -7.61
C LYS A 25 -3.44 -21.52 -8.30
N ASP A 26 -3.09 -22.64 -7.65
CA ASP A 26 -2.10 -23.61 -8.15
C ASP A 26 -2.50 -24.27 -9.48
N ASN A 27 -3.79 -24.32 -9.79
CA ASN A 27 -4.34 -24.83 -11.05
C ASN A 27 -4.31 -23.80 -12.20
N GLY A 28 -3.76 -22.59 -11.98
CA GLY A 28 -3.73 -21.50 -12.96
C GLY A 28 -5.00 -20.66 -13.03
N GLU A 29 -6.01 -20.95 -12.20
CA GLU A 29 -7.22 -20.14 -12.10
C GLU A 29 -6.94 -18.80 -11.41
N LEU A 30 -7.45 -17.71 -11.98
CA LEU A 30 -7.38 -16.38 -11.38
C LEU A 30 -8.70 -16.02 -10.70
N VAL A 31 -8.66 -15.76 -9.41
CA VAL A 31 -9.82 -15.28 -8.63
C VAL A 31 -9.66 -13.79 -8.35
N TYR A 32 -10.69 -13.02 -8.68
CA TYR A 32 -10.72 -11.58 -8.49
C TYR A 32 -11.62 -11.23 -7.31
N LEU A 33 -11.05 -10.58 -6.30
CA LEU A 33 -11.77 -10.09 -5.13
C LEU A 33 -11.86 -8.58 -5.21
N TYR A 34 -13.08 -8.05 -5.18
CA TYR A 34 -13.36 -6.62 -5.27
C TYR A 34 -13.85 -6.09 -3.93
N GLN A 35 -13.37 -4.92 -3.53
CA GLN A 35 -13.94 -4.19 -2.41
C GLN A 35 -13.89 -2.68 -2.64
N ILE A 36 -14.87 -1.97 -2.09
CA ILE A 36 -14.93 -0.50 -2.14
C ILE A 36 -13.98 0.10 -1.10
N ASN A 37 -14.03 -0.45 0.12
CA ASN A 37 -13.23 0.05 1.23
C ASN A 37 -11.76 -0.31 1.04
N PRO A 38 -10.83 0.56 1.48
CA PRO A 38 -9.42 0.25 1.45
C PRO A 38 -9.09 -0.96 2.33
N PRO A 39 -8.10 -1.79 1.94
CA PRO A 39 -7.57 -2.84 2.81
C PRO A 39 -7.13 -2.26 4.16
N LYS A 40 -7.31 -3.04 5.23
CA LYS A 40 -6.92 -2.63 6.59
C LYS A 40 -5.45 -2.21 6.64
N GLU A 41 -4.55 -3.02 6.06
CA GLU A 41 -3.11 -2.72 6.00
C GLU A 41 -2.80 -1.41 5.27
N PHE A 42 -3.57 -1.06 4.23
CA PHE A 42 -3.42 0.22 3.54
C PHE A 42 -3.78 1.38 4.47
N THR A 43 -4.92 1.27 5.17
CA THR A 43 -5.40 2.31 6.09
C THR A 43 -4.43 2.54 7.25
N GLU A 44 -3.91 1.46 7.83
CA GLU A 44 -2.89 1.53 8.89
C GLU A 44 -1.58 2.17 8.40
N SER A 45 -1.17 1.84 7.17
CA SER A 45 0.05 2.39 6.57
C SER A 45 -0.10 3.89 6.29
N ILE A 46 -1.25 4.34 5.78
CA ILE A 46 -1.56 5.75 5.59
C ILE A 46 -1.54 6.51 6.92
N ALA A 47 -2.13 5.94 7.99
CA ALA A 47 -2.10 6.56 9.31
C ALA A 47 -0.66 6.76 9.82
N LYS A 48 0.22 5.76 9.64
CA LYS A 48 1.64 5.86 10.02
C LYS A 48 2.39 6.90 9.19
N ILE A 49 2.16 6.94 7.87
CA ILE A 49 2.76 7.94 6.97
C ILE A 49 2.37 9.35 7.41
N LYS A 50 1.10 9.57 7.78
CA LYS A 50 0.64 10.87 8.27
C LYS A 50 1.42 11.32 9.51
N VAL A 51 1.53 10.45 10.51
CA VAL A 51 2.30 10.72 11.74
C VAL A 51 3.76 11.04 11.44
N LEU A 52 4.40 10.29 10.53
CA LEU A 52 5.79 10.53 10.14
C LEU A 52 5.95 11.83 9.36
N ASN A 53 5.00 12.18 8.49
CA ASN A 53 5.00 13.42 7.74
C ASN A 53 4.89 14.64 8.67
N ASP A 54 4.01 14.58 9.67
CA ASP A 54 3.88 15.64 10.67
C ASP A 54 5.19 15.85 11.44
N LYS A 55 5.88 14.75 11.79
CA LYS A 55 7.23 14.81 12.40
C LYS A 55 8.27 15.40 11.45
N LEU A 56 8.23 15.02 10.17
CA LEU A 56 9.17 15.47 9.16
C LEU A 56 9.09 16.99 8.95
N ILE A 57 7.88 17.56 8.95
CA ILE A 57 7.64 19.00 8.82
C ILE A 57 8.20 19.78 10.01
N ALA A 58 8.09 19.23 11.23
CA ALA A 58 8.55 19.89 12.45
C ALA A 58 10.05 19.68 12.76
N CYS A 59 10.68 18.68 12.14
CA CYS A 59 12.07 18.28 12.43
C CYS A 59 13.07 19.25 11.81
N LYS A 60 13.91 19.86 12.67
CA LYS A 60 15.00 20.78 12.26
C LYS A 60 16.35 20.10 12.13
N ASP A 61 16.50 18.92 12.75
CA ASP A 61 17.74 18.14 12.69
C ASP A 61 17.82 17.33 11.39
N PRO A 62 18.83 17.55 10.53
CA PRO A 62 18.94 16.83 9.26
C PRO A 62 19.09 15.31 9.41
N GLU A 63 19.74 14.83 10.48
CA GLU A 63 19.96 13.39 10.67
C GLU A 63 18.66 12.68 11.10
N GLU A 64 17.91 13.27 12.02
CA GLU A 64 16.59 12.80 12.42
C GLU A 64 15.59 12.87 11.25
N ASN A 65 15.63 13.95 10.46
CA ASN A 65 14.81 14.08 9.24
C ASN A 65 15.07 12.91 8.27
N ALA A 66 16.34 12.58 8.02
CA ALA A 66 16.72 11.44 7.19
C ALA A 66 16.29 10.08 7.76
N LYS A 67 16.21 9.92 9.09
CA LYS A 67 15.66 8.73 9.73
C LYS A 67 14.15 8.62 9.50
N ILE A 68 13.41 9.71 9.71
CA ILE A 68 11.95 9.77 9.48
C ILE A 68 11.62 9.44 8.02
N PHE A 69 12.34 10.05 7.06
CA PHE A 69 12.15 9.78 5.65
C PHE A 69 12.41 8.30 5.28
N ARG A 70 13.45 7.68 5.84
CA ARG A 70 13.74 6.25 5.64
C ARG A 70 12.61 5.36 6.14
N GLU A 71 12.02 5.68 7.29
CA GLU A 71 10.86 4.95 7.82
C GLU A 71 9.62 5.11 6.92
N MET A 72 9.35 6.32 6.42
CA MET A 72 8.28 6.54 5.43
C MET A 72 8.49 5.68 4.18
N MET A 73 9.73 5.60 3.67
CA MET A 73 10.05 4.77 2.50
C MET A 73 9.85 3.28 2.74
N LYS A 74 10.15 2.77 3.95
CA LYS A 74 9.88 1.37 4.31
C LYS A 74 8.38 1.07 4.28
N ILE A 75 7.56 1.96 4.83
CA ILE A 75 6.10 1.80 4.83
C ILE A 75 5.57 1.85 3.38
N SER A 76 6.02 2.82 2.59
CA SER A 76 5.62 2.94 1.17
C SER A 76 5.97 1.70 0.35
N ARG A 77 7.14 1.09 0.58
CA ARG A 77 7.50 -0.18 -0.07
C ARG A 77 6.55 -1.30 0.36
N ARG A 78 6.27 -1.43 1.66
CA ARG A 78 5.32 -2.45 2.16
C ARG A 78 3.93 -2.29 1.53
N MET A 79 3.46 -1.05 1.37
CA MET A 79 2.18 -0.75 0.70
C MET A 79 2.14 -1.25 -0.76
N GLN A 80 3.27 -1.29 -1.47
CA GLN A 80 3.31 -1.80 -2.84
C GLN A 80 3.20 -3.32 -2.93
N PHE A 81 3.38 -4.04 -1.82
CA PHE A 81 3.36 -5.50 -1.75
C PHE A 81 2.33 -6.01 -0.73
N MET A 82 1.28 -5.24 -0.44
CA MET A 82 0.22 -5.64 0.49
C MET A 82 -0.47 -6.90 -0.02
N SER A 83 -0.28 -8.00 0.68
CA SER A 83 -0.97 -9.26 0.43
C SER A 83 -2.32 -9.29 1.15
N LYS A 84 -3.13 -10.31 0.85
CA LYS A 84 -4.37 -10.57 1.59
C LYS A 84 -3.98 -11.07 2.99
N THR A 85 -4.27 -10.28 4.01
CA THR A 85 -4.13 -10.70 5.41
C THR A 85 -5.36 -11.52 5.78
N TYR A 86 -5.15 -12.77 6.19
CA TYR A 86 -6.18 -13.71 6.68
C TYR A 86 -6.59 -13.38 8.12
#